data_AF-A0A2D5UCP3-F1
#
_entry.id   AF-A0A2D5UCP3-F1
#
_cell.length_a   1.000
_cell.length_b   1.000
_cell.length_c   1.000
_cell.angle_alpha   90.00
_cell.angle_beta   90.00
_cell.angle_gamma   90.00
#
_symmetry.space_group_name_H-M   'P 1'
#
loop_
_entity.id
_entity.type
_entity.pdbx_description
1 polymer ?
#
loop_
_entity_poly.entity_id
_entity_poly.type
_entity_poly.pdbx_seq_one_letter_code
_entity_poly.pdbx_strand_id
1 'polypeptide(L)'
;MKKSKASQTIITLKEWERRKEFVGFTDEDVQLLMEYNQIAEVHANEVVEKLYQHFLRFEETKAFFRDDMTLLRVTDLQKEYFLGLTKGDYGEEYLANRLRIGILHQQLGLSPCWYMGSYSIYLELVISFVLAAYGSGLEKARRTLVALVKIIQLDQELAMTAYLLSPLP
;
A
#
# COMPACT_ATOMS: atom_id res chain seq x y z
N MET A 1 -28.85 -18.67 -12.58
CA MET A 1 -28.57 -17.54 -13.51
C MET A 1 -28.07 -16.39 -12.66
N LYS A 2 -26.93 -15.71 -12.83
CA LYS A 2 -25.82 -15.70 -13.79
C LYS A 2 -24.53 -15.71 -12.96
N LYS A 3 -23.58 -16.59 -13.26
CA LYS A 3 -22.21 -16.45 -12.76
C LYS A 3 -21.62 -15.21 -13.43
N SER A 4 -21.22 -14.20 -12.65
CA SER A 4 -20.58 -12.99 -13.16
C SER A 4 -19.22 -13.35 -13.76
N LYS A 5 -19.19 -13.48 -15.09
CA LYS A 5 -17.98 -13.49 -15.90
C LYS A 5 -17.62 -12.03 -16.19
N ALA A 6 -16.74 -11.44 -15.39
CA ALA A 6 -15.85 -10.34 -15.79
C ALA A 6 -15.05 -9.84 -14.57
N SER A 7 -13.99 -10.55 -14.22
CA SER A 7 -12.80 -9.93 -13.65
C SER A 7 -11.63 -10.69 -14.25
N GLN A 8 -11.41 -10.51 -15.55
CA GLN A 8 -10.11 -10.85 -16.11
C GLN A 8 -9.12 -9.95 -15.38
N THR A 9 -8.24 -10.55 -14.59
CA THR A 9 -7.21 -9.82 -13.84
C THR A 9 -6.41 -9.01 -14.85
N ILE A 10 -6.49 -7.69 -14.73
CA ILE A 10 -5.83 -6.70 -15.58
C ILE A 10 -4.32 -7.02 -15.75
N ILE A 11 -3.73 -7.61 -14.71
CA ILE A 11 -2.35 -8.09 -14.66
C ILE A 11 -2.38 -9.58 -14.36
N THR A 12 -1.71 -10.39 -15.17
CA THR A 12 -1.58 -11.83 -14.92
C THR A 12 -0.53 -12.10 -13.84
N LEU A 13 -0.58 -13.26 -13.18
CA LEU A 13 0.47 -13.67 -12.24
C LEU A 13 1.86 -13.67 -12.88
N LYS A 14 1.97 -14.12 -14.13
CA LYS A 14 3.24 -14.11 -14.87
C LYS A 14 3.79 -12.69 -15.04
N GLU A 15 2.93 -11.73 -15.36
CA GLU A 15 3.31 -10.32 -15.47
C GLU A 15 3.70 -9.75 -14.09
N TRP A 16 2.98 -10.12 -13.04
CA TRP A 16 3.32 -9.71 -11.68
C TRP A 16 4.70 -10.19 -11.23
N GLU A 17 5.04 -11.46 -11.47
CA GLU A 17 6.39 -11.97 -11.23
C GLU A 17 7.45 -11.19 -12.01
N ARG A 18 7.18 -10.85 -13.29
CA ARG A 18 8.09 -10.04 -14.11
C ARG A 18 8.31 -8.63 -13.57
N ARG A 19 7.29 -8.00 -12.98
CA ARG A 19 7.44 -6.69 -12.33
C ARG A 19 8.25 -6.76 -11.05
N LYS A 20 8.03 -7.80 -10.23
CA LYS A 20 8.89 -8.09 -9.06
C LYS A 20 10.35 -8.30 -9.47
N GLU A 21 10.60 -9.08 -10.53
CA GLU A 21 11.93 -9.24 -11.11
C GLU A 21 12.55 -7.91 -11.55
N PHE A 22 11.76 -7.05 -12.23
CA PHE A 22 12.24 -5.76 -12.75
C PHE A 22 12.69 -4.80 -11.65
N VAL A 23 11.92 -4.68 -10.56
CA VAL A 23 12.31 -3.83 -9.41
C VAL A 23 13.33 -4.52 -8.49
N GLY A 24 13.71 -5.76 -8.81
CA GLY A 24 14.61 -6.59 -8.03
C GLY A 24 14.05 -6.93 -6.65
N PHE A 25 12.74 -7.17 -6.53
CA PHE A 25 12.10 -7.62 -5.29
C PHE A 25 12.31 -9.13 -5.14
N THR A 26 13.22 -9.51 -4.23
CA THR A 26 13.70 -10.89 -4.05
C THR A 26 13.19 -11.52 -2.75
N ASP A 27 13.45 -12.82 -2.58
CA ASP A 27 13.15 -13.53 -1.33
C ASP A 27 13.87 -12.92 -0.11
N GLU A 28 15.01 -12.25 -0.33
CA GLU A 28 15.71 -11.52 0.73
C GLU A 28 14.91 -10.29 1.19
N ASP A 29 14.30 -9.55 0.24
CA ASP A 29 13.41 -8.44 0.56
C ASP A 29 12.16 -8.97 1.31
N VAL A 30 11.60 -10.10 0.88
CA VAL A 30 10.49 -10.78 1.56
C VAL A 30 10.84 -11.12 3.00
N GLN A 31 12.01 -11.74 3.23
CA GLN A 31 12.46 -12.09 4.57
C GLN A 31 12.64 -10.84 5.45
N LEU A 32 13.26 -9.77 4.94
CA LEU A 32 13.43 -8.53 5.67
C LEU A 32 12.08 -7.92 6.08
N LEU A 33 11.10 -7.94 5.19
CA LEU A 33 9.75 -7.45 5.46
C LEU A 33 9.03 -8.29 6.51
N MET A 34 9.16 -9.62 6.45
CA MET A 34 8.61 -10.51 7.47
C MET A 34 9.25 -10.28 8.85
N GLU A 35 10.57 -10.08 8.91
CA GLU A 35 11.26 -9.74 10.16
C GLU A 35 10.83 -8.37 10.71
N TYR A 36 10.53 -7.42 9.82
CA TYR A 36 10.03 -6.09 10.19
C TYR A 36 8.55 -6.10 10.63
N ASN A 37 7.79 -7.15 10.30
CA ASN A 37 6.35 -7.21 10.57
C ASN A 37 5.98 -6.99 12.05
N GLN A 38 6.74 -7.54 13.00
CA GLN A 38 6.49 -7.32 14.43
C GLN A 38 6.62 -5.84 14.83
N ILE A 39 7.59 -5.12 14.25
CA ILE A 39 7.75 -3.68 14.47
C ILE A 39 6.59 -2.93 13.81
N ALA A 40 6.21 -3.32 12.60
CA ALA A 40 5.07 -2.75 11.91
C ALA A 40 3.77 -2.92 12.73
N GLU A 41 3.51 -4.07 13.33
CA GLU A 41 2.34 -4.32 14.18
C GLU A 41 2.27 -3.38 15.38
N VAL A 42 3.39 -3.12 16.05
CA VAL A 42 3.48 -2.19 17.19
C VAL A 42 3.12 -0.76 16.77
N HIS A 43 3.58 -0.32 15.60
CA HIS A 43 3.41 1.06 15.13
C HIS A 43 2.22 1.28 14.21
N ALA A 44 1.49 0.23 13.82
CA ALA A 44 0.45 0.31 12.79
C ALA A 44 -0.67 1.31 13.13
N ASN A 45 -1.10 1.37 14.38
CA ASN A 45 -2.11 2.35 14.81
C ASN A 45 -1.59 3.79 14.65
N GLU A 46 -0.35 4.04 15.08
CA GLU A 46 0.27 5.36 15.03
C GLU A 46 0.50 5.84 13.58
N VAL A 47 0.95 4.94 12.70
CA VAL A 47 1.12 5.22 11.26
C VAL A 47 -0.21 5.69 10.67
N VAL A 48 -1.27 4.91 10.89
CA VAL A 48 -2.56 5.17 10.27
C VAL A 48 -3.21 6.42 10.85
N GLU A 49 -3.17 6.63 12.17
CA GLU A 49 -3.67 7.87 12.78
C GLU A 49 -2.99 9.10 12.18
N LYS A 50 -1.65 9.13 12.10
CA LYS A 50 -0.91 10.26 11.53
C LYS A 50 -1.25 10.49 10.05
N LEU A 51 -1.43 9.41 9.29
CA LEU A 51 -1.80 9.48 7.88
C LEU A 51 -3.20 10.12 7.70
N TYR A 52 -4.19 9.68 8.47
CA TYR A 52 -5.54 10.23 8.39
C TYR A 52 -5.64 11.64 8.95
N GLN A 53 -4.92 11.96 10.03
CA GLN A 53 -4.77 13.34 10.49
C GLN A 53 -4.24 14.24 9.38
N HIS A 54 -3.31 13.76 8.54
CA HIS A 54 -2.84 14.51 7.38
C HIS A 54 -3.95 14.68 6.32
N PHE A 55 -4.63 13.60 5.94
CA PHE A 55 -5.70 13.65 4.94
C PHE A 55 -6.86 14.58 5.34
N LEU A 56 -7.15 14.71 6.63
CA LEU A 56 -8.22 15.59 7.12
C LEU A 56 -7.86 17.08 7.07
N ARG A 57 -6.61 17.46 6.75
CA ARG A 57 -6.17 18.85 6.63
C ARG A 57 -6.46 19.49 5.27
N PHE A 58 -6.75 18.69 4.25
CA PHE A 58 -7.00 19.15 2.89
C PHE A 58 -8.44 18.85 2.51
N GLU A 59 -9.16 19.82 1.93
CA GLU A 59 -10.58 19.66 1.61
C GLU A 59 -10.79 18.55 0.58
N GLU A 60 -9.87 18.41 -0.36
CA GLU A 60 -9.90 17.43 -1.45
C GLU A 60 -9.87 16.00 -0.95
N THR A 61 -9.10 15.71 0.10
CA THR A 61 -9.04 14.38 0.72
C THR A 61 -10.05 14.21 1.85
N LYS A 62 -10.36 15.27 2.59
CA LYS A 62 -11.36 15.24 3.66
C LYS A 62 -12.77 14.92 3.15
N ALA A 63 -13.12 15.38 1.94
CA ALA A 63 -14.44 15.19 1.34
C ALA A 63 -14.86 13.71 1.21
N PHE A 64 -13.91 12.76 1.26
CA PHE A 64 -14.18 11.32 1.20
C PHE A 64 -14.69 10.72 2.52
N PHE A 65 -14.60 11.44 3.64
CA PHE A 65 -15.00 10.96 4.96
C PHE A 65 -16.29 11.65 5.41
N ARG A 66 -17.43 10.99 5.20
CA ARG A 66 -18.77 11.55 5.44
C ARG A 66 -19.14 11.65 6.91
N ASP A 67 -18.61 10.74 7.73
CA ASP A 67 -18.89 10.60 9.15
C ASP A 67 -17.76 9.83 9.85
N ASP A 68 -17.78 9.89 11.19
CA ASP A 68 -16.76 9.25 12.05
C ASP A 68 -16.74 7.72 11.90
N MET A 69 -17.89 7.09 11.59
CA MET A 69 -17.98 5.64 11.38
C MET A 69 -17.27 5.22 10.09
N THR A 70 -17.43 6.01 9.03
CA THR A 70 -16.73 5.84 7.76
C THR A 70 -15.24 6.00 7.99
N LEU A 71 -14.82 7.05 8.69
CA LEU A 71 -13.43 7.31 9.05
C LEU A 71 -12.82 6.12 9.81
N LEU A 72 -13.46 5.66 10.88
CA LEU A 72 -13.00 4.52 11.68
C LEU A 72 -12.80 3.27 10.82
N ARG A 73 -13.79 2.95 9.98
CA ARG A 73 -13.73 1.77 9.10
C ARG A 73 -12.58 1.85 8.10
N VAL A 74 -12.35 3.01 7.47
CA VAL A 74 -11.26 3.15 6.49
C VAL A 74 -9.89 3.22 7.15
N THR A 75 -9.80 3.73 8.38
CA THR A 75 -8.60 3.63 9.22
C THR A 75 -8.25 2.18 9.49
N ASP A 76 -9.21 1.33 9.88
CA ASP A 76 -8.96 -0.11 10.08
C ASP A 76 -8.49 -0.81 8.79
N LEU A 77 -9.13 -0.53 7.66
CA LEU A 77 -8.72 -1.07 6.35
C LEU A 77 -7.31 -0.62 5.95
N GLN A 78 -6.94 0.62 6.27
CA GLN A 78 -5.59 1.14 6.00
C GLN A 78 -4.54 0.45 6.89
N LYS A 79 -4.91 0.08 8.12
CA LYS A 79 -4.05 -0.71 9.00
C LYS A 79 -3.80 -2.10 8.41
N GLU A 80 -4.84 -2.77 7.92
CA GLU A 80 -4.71 -4.04 7.22
C GLU A 80 -3.84 -3.92 5.96
N TYR A 81 -4.02 -2.84 5.20
CA TYR A 81 -3.17 -2.52 4.05
C TYR A 81 -1.69 -2.44 4.46
N PHE A 82 -1.38 -1.69 5.52
CA PHE A 82 -0.02 -1.51 6.04
C PHE A 82 0.63 -2.81 6.49
N LEU A 83 -0.08 -3.58 7.31
CA LEU A 83 0.43 -4.87 7.76
C LEU A 83 0.64 -5.82 6.57
N GLY A 84 -0.24 -5.77 5.58
CA GLY A 84 -0.10 -6.53 4.34
C GLY A 84 1.23 -6.31 3.60
N LEU A 85 1.86 -5.13 3.70
CA LEU A 85 3.17 -4.85 3.09
C LEU A 85 4.32 -5.64 3.72
N THR A 86 4.09 -6.27 4.88
CA THR A 86 5.13 -6.93 5.68
C THR A 86 4.83 -8.39 5.97
N LYS A 87 3.68 -8.92 5.50
CA LYS A 87 3.25 -10.30 5.79
C LYS A 87 4.04 -11.38 5.05
N GLY A 88 4.72 -11.04 3.96
CA GLY A 88 5.55 -11.98 3.21
C GLY A 88 4.85 -12.79 2.12
N ASP A 89 3.52 -12.68 1.97
CA ASP A 89 2.78 -13.29 0.86
C ASP A 89 2.38 -12.22 -0.16
N TYR A 90 3.09 -12.24 -1.30
CA TYR A 90 2.89 -11.33 -2.43
C TYR A 90 2.45 -12.10 -3.68
N GLY A 91 1.59 -13.10 -3.51
CA GLY A 91 1.02 -13.93 -4.57
C GLY A 91 -0.27 -13.38 -5.19
N GLU A 92 -1.13 -14.29 -5.67
CA GLU A 92 -2.37 -13.95 -6.39
C GLU A 92 -3.35 -13.13 -5.57
N GLU A 93 -3.53 -13.49 -4.30
CA GLU A 93 -4.46 -12.79 -3.42
C GLU A 93 -3.99 -11.36 -3.14
N TYR A 94 -2.69 -11.17 -2.90
CA TYR A 94 -2.08 -9.86 -2.74
C TYR A 94 -2.31 -8.99 -3.98
N LEU A 95 -1.98 -9.51 -5.16
CA LEU A 95 -2.18 -8.83 -6.44
C LEU A 95 -3.64 -8.42 -6.65
N ALA A 96 -4.58 -9.36 -6.46
CA ALA A 96 -6.00 -9.13 -6.63
C ALA A 96 -6.52 -8.06 -5.64
N ASN A 97 -6.04 -8.09 -4.40
CA ASN A 97 -6.41 -7.12 -3.38
C ASN A 97 -5.91 -5.71 -3.74
N ARG A 98 -4.64 -5.55 -4.13
CA ARG A 98 -4.07 -4.25 -4.48
C ARG A 98 -4.71 -3.62 -5.72
N LEU A 99 -5.02 -4.43 -6.73
CA LEU A 99 -5.80 -3.97 -7.90
C LEU A 99 -7.19 -3.50 -7.50
N ARG A 100 -7.90 -4.24 -6.63
CA ARG A 100 -9.22 -3.84 -6.14
C ARG A 100 -9.18 -2.51 -5.40
N ILE A 101 -8.14 -2.28 -4.59
CA ILE A 101 -7.94 -1.01 -3.87
C ILE A 101 -7.76 0.14 -4.86
N GLY A 102 -6.93 -0.01 -5.89
CA GLY A 102 -6.76 1.01 -6.94
C GLY A 102 -8.05 1.33 -7.69
N ILE A 103 -8.80 0.29 -8.08
CA ILE A 103 -10.12 0.43 -8.73
C ILE A 103 -11.09 1.18 -7.83
N LEU A 104 -11.13 0.87 -6.53
CA LEU A 104 -12.02 1.54 -5.60
C LEU A 104 -11.70 3.04 -5.46
N HIS A 105 -10.42 3.40 -5.35
CA HIS A 105 -10.01 4.81 -5.27
C HIS A 105 -10.34 5.57 -6.56
N GLN A 106 -10.17 4.93 -7.72
CA GLN A 106 -10.60 5.47 -9.00
C GLN A 106 -12.12 5.67 -9.03
N GLN A 107 -12.91 4.68 -8.62
CA GLN A 107 -14.38 4.76 -8.65
C GLN A 107 -14.94 5.82 -7.71
N LEU A 108 -14.25 6.09 -6.60
CA LEU A 108 -14.60 7.16 -5.68
C LEU A 108 -14.29 8.55 -6.26
N GLY A 109 -13.47 8.64 -7.32
CA GLY A 109 -13.04 9.91 -7.91
C GLY A 109 -11.87 10.55 -7.18
N LEU A 110 -11.10 9.79 -6.39
CA LEU A 110 -9.88 10.31 -5.78
C LEU A 110 -8.86 10.59 -6.88
N SER A 111 -8.40 11.84 -7.00
CA SER A 111 -7.39 12.20 -8.00
C SER A 111 -6.08 11.40 -7.80
N PRO A 112 -5.43 10.95 -8.89
CA PRO A 112 -4.14 10.27 -8.82
C PRO A 112 -3.07 11.05 -8.04
N CYS A 113 -3.07 12.39 -8.08
CA CYS A 113 -2.08 13.18 -7.35
C CYS A 113 -2.19 13.01 -5.83
N TRP A 114 -3.41 12.92 -5.29
CA TRP A 114 -3.65 12.70 -3.86
C TRP A 114 -3.33 11.26 -3.46
N TYR A 115 -3.73 10.30 -4.29
CA TYR A 115 -3.41 8.89 -4.05
C TYR A 115 -1.90 8.64 -4.06
N MET A 116 -1.19 9.14 -5.07
CA MET A 116 0.27 9.00 -5.18
C MET A 116 1.00 9.81 -4.10
N GLY A 117 0.51 11.02 -3.79
CA GLY A 117 1.04 11.87 -2.74
C GLY A 117 0.99 11.22 -1.36
N SER A 118 -0.01 10.36 -1.08
CA SER A 118 -0.13 9.67 0.20
C SER A 118 1.09 8.82 0.57
N TYR A 119 1.78 8.26 -0.42
CA TYR A 119 2.93 7.39 -0.20
C TYR A 119 4.15 8.15 0.33
N SER A 120 4.29 9.46 0.08
CA SER A 120 5.40 10.24 0.65
C SER A 120 5.27 10.34 2.18
N ILE A 121 4.05 10.63 2.65
CA ILE A 121 3.70 10.67 4.08
C ILE A 121 3.91 9.29 4.69
N TYR A 122 3.48 8.26 3.97
CA TYR A 122 3.61 6.88 4.41
C TYR A 122 5.08 6.47 4.57
N LEU A 123 5.92 6.77 3.59
CA LEU A 123 7.34 6.48 3.62
C LEU A 123 8.04 7.25 4.74
N GLU A 124 7.71 8.53 4.96
CA GLU A 124 8.26 9.33 6.06
C GLU A 124 8.01 8.68 7.44
N LEU A 125 6.77 8.24 7.67
CA LEU A 125 6.37 7.56 8.91
C LEU A 125 7.13 6.23 9.08
N VAL A 126 7.13 5.39 8.04
CA VAL A 126 7.79 4.08 8.09
C VAL A 126 9.30 4.21 8.25
N ILE A 127 9.94 5.17 7.58
CA ILE A 127 11.37 5.44 7.73
C ILE A 127 11.72 5.73 9.18
N SER A 128 10.92 6.56 9.84
CA SER A 128 11.14 6.93 11.25
C SER A 128 11.09 5.70 12.17
N PHE A 129 10.15 4.78 11.94
CA PHE A 129 10.01 3.55 12.73
C PHE A 129 11.13 2.54 12.47
N VAL A 130 11.53 2.35 11.21
CA VAL A 130 12.66 1.49 10.87
C VAL A 130 13.95 1.99 11.53
N LEU A 131 14.24 3.29 11.44
CA LEU A 131 15.46 3.86 12.03
C LEU A 131 15.46 3.73 13.57
N ALA A 132 14.31 3.96 14.20
CA ALA A 132 14.17 3.78 15.65
C ALA A 132 14.38 2.32 16.08
N ALA A 133 13.84 1.36 15.31
CA ALA A 133 13.88 -0.05 15.66
C ALA A 133 15.27 -0.70 15.47
N TYR A 134 15.99 -0.33 14.40
CA TYR A 134 17.29 -0.95 14.10
C TYR A 134 18.48 -0.21 14.74
N GLY A 135 18.32 1.01 15.24
CA GLY A 135 19.37 1.74 15.96
C GLY A 135 20.70 1.79 15.20
N SER A 136 21.75 1.17 15.75
CA SER A 136 23.08 1.08 15.14
C SER A 136 23.19 0.10 13.97
N GLY A 137 22.16 -0.74 13.73
CA GLY A 137 22.06 -1.69 12.63
C GLY A 137 21.73 -1.03 11.28
N LEU A 138 22.48 0.01 10.90
CA LEU A 138 22.17 0.87 9.75
C LEU A 138 22.05 0.12 8.42
N GLU A 139 22.84 -0.94 8.21
CA GLU A 139 22.76 -1.70 6.97
C GLU A 139 21.47 -2.54 6.89
N LYS A 140 21.04 -3.14 8.01
CA LYS A 140 19.76 -3.85 8.08
C LYS A 140 18.59 -2.88 7.92
N ALA A 141 18.67 -1.70 8.55
CA ALA A 141 17.70 -0.63 8.37
C ALA A 141 17.60 -0.22 6.90
N ARG A 142 18.73 0.07 6.25
CA ARG A 142 18.81 0.45 4.83
C ARG A 142 18.20 -0.62 3.93
N ARG A 143 18.55 -1.89 4.12
CA ARG A 143 17.99 -3.02 3.34
C ARG A 143 16.48 -3.14 3.53
N THR A 144 15.98 -3.01 4.76
CA THR A 144 14.55 -3.03 5.07
C THR A 144 13.81 -1.87 4.41
N LEU A 145 14.37 -0.66 4.43
CA LEU A 145 13.81 0.50 3.74
C LEU A 145 13.75 0.30 2.23
N VAL A 146 14.80 -0.25 1.64
CA VAL A 146 14.82 -0.56 0.20
C VAL A 146 13.75 -1.59 -0.15
N ALA A 147 13.58 -2.64 0.65
CA ALA A 147 12.53 -3.64 0.47
C ALA A 147 11.12 -3.00 0.54
N LEU A 148 10.89 -2.12 1.51
CA LEU A 148 9.65 -1.36 1.65
C LEU A 148 9.37 -0.45 0.45
N VAL A 149 10.38 0.26 -0.04
CA VAL A 149 10.26 1.11 -1.23
C VAL A 149 9.89 0.27 -2.45
N LYS A 150 10.54 -0.89 -2.66
CA LYS A 150 10.22 -1.78 -3.79
C LYS A 150 8.76 -2.25 -3.77
N ILE A 151 8.26 -2.74 -2.62
CA ILE A 151 6.87 -3.22 -2.55
C ILE A 151 5.86 -2.08 -2.68
N ILE A 152 6.16 -0.90 -2.13
CA ILE A 152 5.34 0.30 -2.29
C ILE A 152 5.30 0.75 -3.76
N GLN A 153 6.44 0.72 -4.46
CA GLN A 153 6.49 1.06 -5.88
C GLN A 153 5.63 0.11 -6.72
N LEU A 154 5.71 -1.19 -6.43
CA LEU A 154 4.85 -2.18 -7.08
C LEU A 154 3.36 -1.91 -6.81
N ASP A 155 2.97 -1.59 -5.58
CA ASP A 155 1.60 -1.23 -5.23
C ASP A 155 1.11 0.03 -5.98
N GLN A 156 1.97 1.05 -6.10
CA GLN A 156 1.70 2.26 -6.88
C GLN A 156 1.45 1.92 -8.35
N GLU A 157 2.27 1.06 -8.95
CA GLU A 157 2.09 0.63 -10.33
C GLU A 157 0.76 -0.12 -10.54
N LEU A 158 0.36 -0.97 -9.59
CA LEU A 158 -0.93 -1.67 -9.63
C LEU A 158 -2.09 -0.69 -9.56
N ALA A 159 -2.03 0.27 -8.65
CA ALA A 159 -3.06 1.29 -8.52
C ALA A 159 -3.13 2.17 -9.78
N MET A 160 -2.00 2.64 -10.30
CA MET A 160 -1.97 3.46 -11.52
C MET A 160 -2.48 2.68 -12.75
N THR A 161 -2.23 1.37 -12.82
CA THR A 161 -2.81 0.51 -13.85
C THR A 161 -4.34 0.56 -13.81
N ALA A 162 -4.94 0.56 -12.61
CA ALA A 162 -6.40 0.70 -12.45
C ALA A 162 -6.92 2.07 -12.92
N TYR A 163 -6.21 3.16 -12.60
CA TYR A 163 -6.56 4.51 -13.06
C TYR A 163 -6.49 4.68 -14.59
N LEU A 164 -5.50 4.06 -15.24
CA LEU A 164 -5.30 4.18 -16.69
C LEU A 164 -6.34 3.41 -17.53
N LEU A 165 -6.90 2.31 -17.00
CA LEU A 165 -7.82 1.43 -17.73
C LEU A 165 -9.30 1.78 -17.56
N SER A 166 -9.61 2.66 -16.61
CA SER A 166 -10.91 3.30 -16.49
C SER A 166 -10.66 4.78 -16.28
N PRO A 167 -10.48 5.57 -17.37
CA PRO A 167 -10.43 7.01 -17.24
C PRO A 167 -11.72 7.48 -16.56
N LEU A 168 -11.58 8.40 -15.61
CA LEU A 168 -12.72 9.12 -15.04
C LEU A 168 -13.49 9.77 -16.20
N PRO A 169 -14.84 9.72 -16.19
CA PRO A 169 -15.65 10.34 -17.24
C PRO A 169 -15.45 11.86 -17.32
#